data_AF-A0A1W9LR46-F1
#
_entry.id   AF-A0A1W9LR46-F1
#
_cell.length_a   1.000
_cell.length_b   1.000
_cell.length_c   1.000
_cell.angle_alpha   90.00
_cell.angle_beta   90.00
_cell.angle_gamma   90.00
#
_symmetry.space_group_name_H-M   'P 1'
#
loop_
_entity.id
_entity.type
_entity.pdbx_description
1 polymer ?
#
loop_
_entity_poly.entity_id
_entity_poly.type
_entity_poly.pdbx_seq_one_letter_code
_entity_poly.pdbx_strand_id
1 'polypeptide(L)'
;MENLWPQNLTVTQRKAPVTILREQASLLGEATQNIVKANVISKGGSDTMFLYIFLIVAPTFDNYHYKLFTIRHGIDLYPVTISLDEAIAAELDIGSEKEMLAGSEAEFIEILKRIFHSKRTVSIVQAIVAQSTAL
;
A
#
# COMPACT_ATOMS: atom_id res chain seq x y z
N MET A 1 38.54 2.62 18.78
CA MET A 1 38.26 2.25 17.38
C MET A 1 37.74 3.50 16.70
N GLU A 2 38.32 3.88 15.56
CA GLU A 2 37.95 5.09 14.83
C GLU A 2 36.66 4.87 14.01
N ASN A 3 35.80 5.88 13.95
CA ASN A 3 34.60 5.84 13.09
C ASN A 3 35.00 6.24 11.66
N LEU A 4 34.86 5.31 10.71
CA LEU A 4 35.24 5.50 9.30
C LEU A 4 34.09 5.98 8.40
N TRP A 5 32.87 6.13 8.95
CA TRP A 5 31.72 6.59 8.18
C TRP A 5 31.74 8.11 8.00
N PRO A 6 31.30 8.62 6.84
CA PRO A 6 31.28 10.05 6.62
C PRO A 6 30.22 10.71 7.52
N GLN A 7 30.51 11.92 8.01
CA GLN A 7 29.61 12.60 8.97
C GLN A 7 28.40 13.26 8.30
N ASN A 8 28.34 13.29 6.96
CA ASN A 8 27.28 13.91 6.18
C ASN A 8 26.15 12.93 5.78
N LEU A 9 25.96 11.83 6.52
CA LEU A 9 24.80 10.95 6.38
C LEU A 9 23.56 11.68 6.90
N THR A 10 22.98 12.56 6.09
CA THR A 10 21.78 13.33 6.45
C THR A 10 20.51 12.56 6.14
N VAL A 11 19.49 12.77 6.97
CA VAL A 11 18.13 12.28 6.70
C VAL A 11 17.59 13.06 5.50
N THR A 12 17.33 12.36 4.40
CA THR A 12 16.72 12.95 3.20
C THR A 12 15.26 13.35 3.49
N GLN A 13 14.80 14.46 2.90
CA GLN A 13 13.39 14.89 2.98
C GLN A 13 12.44 14.03 2.12
N ARG A 14 12.96 13.09 1.31
CA ARG A 14 12.11 12.24 0.46
C ARG A 14 11.29 11.27 1.29
N LYS A 15 9.97 11.26 1.07
CA LYS A 15 9.07 10.33 1.75
C LYS A 15 9.12 8.96 1.10
N ALA A 16 9.45 7.95 1.89
CA ALA A 16 9.44 6.57 1.41
C ALA A 16 8.01 6.12 1.08
N PRO A 17 7.80 5.35 -0.01
CA PRO A 17 6.48 4.85 -0.39
C PRO A 17 5.76 4.10 0.74
N VAL A 18 6.49 3.30 1.52
CA VAL A 18 5.94 2.59 2.69
C VAL A 18 5.38 3.53 3.76
N THR A 19 5.94 4.73 3.94
CA THR A 19 5.44 5.72 4.89
C THR A 19 4.07 6.22 4.46
N ILE A 20 3.91 6.54 3.16
CA ILE A 20 2.62 6.94 2.58
C ILE A 20 1.60 5.82 2.76
N LEU A 21 1.96 4.56 2.47
CA LEU A 21 1.07 3.42 2.66
C LEU A 21 0.59 3.28 4.12
N ARG A 22 1.49 3.43 5.09
CA ARG A 22 1.14 3.31 6.53
C ARG A 22 0.22 4.44 7.00
N GLU A 23 0.43 5.65 6.52
CA GLU A 23 -0.48 6.77 6.80
C GLU A 23 -1.87 6.51 6.23
N GLN A 24 -1.97 6.07 4.97
CA GLN A 24 -3.25 5.72 4.37
C GLN A 24 -3.92 4.55 5.09
N ALA A 25 -3.13 3.60 5.61
CA ALA A 25 -3.66 2.52 6.43
C ALA A 25 -4.27 3.01 7.75
N SER A 26 -3.65 4.00 8.41
CA SER A 26 -4.21 4.66 9.60
C SER A 26 -5.50 5.40 9.28
N LEU A 27 -5.52 6.16 8.18
CA LEU A 27 -6.71 6.92 7.74
C LEU A 27 -7.91 6.01 7.45
N LEU A 28 -7.70 4.81 6.89
CA LEU A 28 -8.78 3.84 6.71
C LEU A 28 -9.35 3.36 8.06
N GLY A 29 -8.49 3.12 9.04
CA GLY A 29 -8.89 2.77 10.41
C GLY A 29 -9.73 3.87 11.05
N GLU A 30 -9.30 5.13 10.93
CA GLU A 30 -10.07 6.29 11.44
C GLU A 30 -11.43 6.42 10.74
N ALA A 31 -11.45 6.36 9.40
CA ALA A 31 -12.66 6.50 8.60
C ALA A 31 -13.72 5.40 8.86
N THR A 32 -13.29 4.23 9.33
CA THR A 32 -14.16 3.09 9.61
C THR A 32 -14.29 2.79 11.11
N GLN A 33 -13.86 3.72 11.96
CA GLN A 33 -13.87 3.57 13.42
C GLN A 33 -13.24 2.25 13.89
N ASN A 34 -12.18 1.82 13.20
CA ASN A 34 -11.43 0.60 13.45
C ASN A 34 -12.20 -0.72 13.26
N ILE A 35 -13.42 -0.68 12.71
CA ILE A 35 -14.16 -1.90 12.28
C ILE A 35 -13.36 -2.61 11.19
N VAL A 36 -12.83 -1.82 10.25
CA VAL A 36 -11.87 -2.27 9.25
C VAL A 36 -10.56 -1.51 9.48
N LYS A 37 -9.44 -2.17 9.25
CA LYS A 37 -8.12 -1.54 9.31
C LYS A 37 -7.38 -1.85 8.03
N ALA A 38 -6.25 -1.20 7.83
CA ALA A 38 -5.27 -1.67 6.88
C ALA A 38 -3.94 -1.95 7.56
N ASN A 39 -3.16 -2.84 6.95
CA ASN A 39 -1.81 -3.16 7.38
C ASN A 39 -0.87 -3.20 6.17
N VAL A 40 0.38 -2.82 6.39
CA VAL A 40 1.42 -2.82 5.37
C VAL A 40 2.52 -3.78 5.78
N ILE A 41 2.58 -4.92 5.10
CA ILE A 41 3.58 -5.97 5.37
C ILE A 41 4.79 -5.77 4.46
N SER A 42 5.97 -5.68 5.05
CA SER A 42 7.23 -5.88 4.31
C SER A 42 7.50 -7.37 4.20
N LYS A 43 7.68 -7.89 2.99
CA LYS A 43 7.97 -9.32 2.78
C LYS A 43 9.47 -9.64 2.77
N GLY A 44 10.31 -8.65 3.09
CA GLY A 44 11.75 -8.75 2.84
C GLY A 44 12.01 -8.49 1.36
N GLY A 45 13.02 -7.67 1.11
CA GLY A 45 13.51 -7.43 -0.24
C GLY A 45 14.49 -8.51 -0.70
N SER A 46 14.77 -8.56 -2.00
CA SER A 46 16.11 -8.99 -2.41
C SER A 46 17.11 -7.91 -1.98
N ASP A 47 18.41 -8.16 -2.14
CA ASP A 47 19.48 -7.19 -1.82
C ASP A 47 19.28 -5.80 -2.46
N THR A 48 18.44 -5.70 -3.51
CA THR A 48 18.26 -4.49 -4.32
C THR A 48 16.84 -3.94 -4.37
N MET A 49 15.84 -4.63 -3.82
CA MET A 49 14.43 -4.27 -4.05
C MET A 49 13.58 -4.46 -2.81
N PHE A 50 12.80 -3.45 -2.43
CA PHE A 50 11.82 -3.52 -1.36
C PHE A 50 10.47 -3.98 -1.90
N LEU A 51 9.78 -4.88 -1.18
CA LEU A 51 8.45 -5.36 -1.50
C LEU A 51 7.50 -5.13 -0.32
N TYR A 52 6.38 -4.44 -0.58
CA TYR A 52 5.34 -4.19 0.42
C TYR A 52 3.96 -4.65 -0.08
N ILE A 53 3.19 -5.23 0.82
CA ILE A 53 1.81 -5.67 0.57
C ILE A 53 0.86 -4.81 1.39
N PHE A 54 -0.14 -4.21 0.73
CA PHE A 54 -1.22 -3.48 1.39
C PHE A 54 -2.41 -4.42 1.63
N LEU A 55 -2.75 -4.64 2.89
CA LEU A 55 -3.83 -5.52 3.33
C LEU A 55 -4.96 -4.70 3.92
N ILE A 56 -6.20 -5.06 3.59
CA ILE A 56 -7.39 -4.68 4.36
C ILE A 56 -7.63 -5.79 5.40
N VAL A 57 -7.85 -5.41 6.65
CA VAL A 57 -7.92 -6.30 7.80
C VAL A 57 -9.21 -6.09 8.57
N ALA A 58 -9.86 -7.18 8.98
CA ALA A 58 -11.05 -7.19 9.81
C ALA A 58 -10.72 -7.80 11.18
N PRO A 59 -10.42 -6.99 12.21
CA PRO A 59 -9.95 -7.52 13.50
C PRO A 59 -10.96 -8.44 14.19
N THR A 60 -12.26 -8.19 14.01
CA THR A 60 -13.34 -8.93 14.67
C THR A 60 -13.76 -10.21 13.94
N PHE A 61 -13.34 -10.39 12.69
CA PHE A 61 -13.69 -11.56 11.87
C PHE A 61 -12.48 -12.47 11.69
N ASP A 62 -12.08 -13.15 12.78
CA ASP A 62 -10.92 -14.07 12.84
C ASP A 62 -9.64 -13.46 12.22
N ASN A 63 -9.49 -12.14 12.37
CA ASN A 63 -8.43 -11.37 11.74
C ASN A 63 -8.34 -11.66 10.23
N TYR A 64 -9.47 -11.62 9.51
CA TYR A 64 -9.49 -11.81 8.05
C TYR A 64 -8.64 -10.73 7.35
N HIS A 65 -7.89 -11.15 6.33
CA HIS A 65 -7.04 -10.25 5.53
C HIS A 65 -7.38 -10.38 4.04
N TYR A 66 -7.59 -9.24 3.39
CA TYR A 66 -7.67 -9.14 1.94
C TYR A 66 -6.46 -8.38 1.40
N LYS A 67 -5.73 -8.97 0.45
CA LYS A 67 -4.64 -8.29 -0.24
C LYS A 67 -5.20 -7.37 -1.31
N LEU A 68 -5.06 -6.06 -1.12
CA LEU A 68 -5.55 -5.07 -2.08
C LEU A 68 -4.58 -4.87 -3.24
N PHE A 69 -3.29 -4.65 -2.94
CA PHE A 69 -2.25 -4.53 -3.95
C PHE A 69 -0.87 -4.79 -3.35
N THR A 70 0.13 -4.89 -4.22
CA THR A 70 1.55 -5.00 -3.85
C THR A 70 2.33 -3.87 -4.51
N ILE A 71 3.31 -3.30 -3.81
CA ILE A 71 4.26 -2.36 -4.40
C ILE A 71 5.69 -2.89 -4.31
N ARG A 72 6.52 -2.49 -5.26
CA ARG A 72 7.97 -2.72 -5.24
C ARG A 72 8.75 -1.51 -5.72
N HIS A 73 9.92 -1.27 -5.14
CA HIS A 73 10.84 -0.22 -5.57
C HIS A 73 12.28 -0.54 -5.17
N GLY A 74 13.26 0.07 -5.84
CA GLY A 74 14.68 -0.01 -5.48
C GLY A 74 15.06 0.91 -4.32
N ILE A 75 16.36 1.01 -4.03
CA ILE A 75 16.89 1.88 -2.96
C ILE A 75 16.60 3.38 -3.18
N ASP A 76 16.41 3.79 -4.44
CA ASP A 76 16.09 5.17 -4.83
C ASP A 76 14.66 5.62 -4.50
N LEU A 77 13.85 4.72 -3.91
CA LEU A 77 12.44 4.89 -3.55
C LEU A 77 11.47 4.97 -4.74
N TYR A 78 11.87 5.63 -5.82
CA TYR A 78 11.12 5.75 -7.05
C TYR A 78 12.01 5.35 -8.25
N PRO A 79 11.44 4.78 -9.32
CA PRO A 79 10.01 4.54 -9.51
C PRO A 79 9.47 3.40 -8.64
N VAL A 80 8.17 3.46 -8.35
CA VAL A 80 7.41 2.40 -7.68
C VAL A 80 6.59 1.65 -8.71
N THR A 81 6.67 0.32 -8.72
CA THR A 81 5.74 -0.51 -9.47
C THR A 81 4.63 -1.00 -8.54
N ILE A 82 3.38 -0.82 -8.95
CA ILE A 82 2.18 -1.26 -8.23
C ILE A 82 1.54 -2.40 -9.02
N SER A 83 1.43 -3.57 -8.41
CA SER A 83 0.75 -4.74 -8.99
C SER A 83 -0.64 -4.90 -8.36
N LEU A 84 -1.66 -4.98 -9.22
CA LEU A 84 -3.07 -5.02 -8.85
C LEU A 84 -3.69 -6.40 -9.12
N ASP A 85 -4.85 -6.65 -8.49
CA ASP A 85 -5.71 -7.75 -8.92
C ASP A 85 -6.44 -7.40 -10.23
N GLU A 86 -7.00 -8.42 -10.88
CA GLU A 86 -7.65 -8.28 -12.19
C GLU A 86 -8.87 -7.36 -12.17
N ALA A 87 -9.65 -7.40 -11.08
CA ALA A 87 -10.86 -6.61 -10.99
C ALA A 87 -10.54 -5.12 -10.87
N ILE A 88 -9.57 -4.76 -10.03
CA ILE A 88 -9.12 -3.37 -9.89
C ILE A 88 -8.39 -2.92 -11.17
N ALA A 89 -7.55 -3.77 -11.76
CA ALA A 89 -6.85 -3.44 -13.01
C ALA A 89 -7.83 -3.12 -14.15
N ALA A 90 -8.87 -3.94 -14.31
CA ALA A 90 -9.92 -3.71 -15.30
C ALA A 90 -10.70 -2.41 -15.06
N GLU A 91 -11.02 -2.08 -13.80
CA GLU A 91 -11.70 -0.81 -13.48
C GLU A 91 -10.85 0.44 -13.74
N LEU A 92 -9.52 0.30 -13.71
CA LEU A 92 -8.59 1.39 -13.94
C LEU A 92 -8.09 1.47 -15.39
N ASP A 93 -8.68 0.68 -16.30
CA ASP A 93 -8.28 0.55 -17.70
C ASP A 93 -6.78 0.22 -17.86
N ILE A 94 -6.24 -0.53 -16.91
CA ILE A 94 -4.88 -1.04 -16.95
C ILE A 94 -4.95 -2.33 -17.76
N GLY A 95 -4.20 -2.38 -18.85
CA GLY A 95 -4.15 -3.53 -19.75
C GLY A 95 -3.72 -4.82 -19.04
N SER A 96 -3.44 -5.86 -19.84
CA SER A 96 -3.14 -7.20 -19.35
C SER A 96 -1.96 -7.31 -18.38
N GLU A 97 -1.09 -6.30 -18.33
CA GLU A 97 0.07 -6.28 -17.43
C GLU A 97 -0.31 -6.13 -15.95
N LYS A 98 -1.49 -5.57 -15.62
CA LYS A 98 -1.98 -5.38 -14.24
C LYS A 98 -1.00 -4.61 -13.33
N GLU A 99 -0.09 -3.85 -13.94
CA GLU A 99 0.93 -3.06 -13.25
C GLU A 99 0.86 -1.59 -13.64
N MET A 100 1.14 -0.73 -12.67
CA MET A 100 1.30 0.71 -12.88
C MET A 100 2.68 1.14 -12.39
N LEU A 101 3.29 2.10 -13.09
CA LEU A 101 4.55 2.71 -12.69
C LEU A 101 4.30 4.14 -12.20
N ALA A 102 4.83 4.46 -11.01
CA ALA A 102 4.87 5.81 -10.48
C ALA A 102 6.32 6.29 -10.45
N GLY A 103 6.66 7.27 -11.28
CA GLY A 103 8.01 7.85 -11.35
C GLY A 103 8.33 8.81 -10.21
N SER A 104 7.33 9.27 -9.47
CA SER A 104 7.48 10.25 -8.39
C SER A 104 6.47 10.03 -7.26
N GLU A 105 6.69 10.73 -6.13
CA GLU A 105 5.75 10.75 -5.00
C GLU A 105 4.35 11.23 -5.42
N ALA A 106 4.28 12.30 -6.23
CA ALA A 106 3.00 12.85 -6.68
C ALA A 106 2.22 11.86 -7.56
N GLU A 107 2.91 11.20 -8.50
CA GLU A 107 2.30 10.16 -9.34
C GLU A 107 1.84 8.96 -8.50
N PHE A 108 2.64 8.57 -7.50
CA PHE A 108 2.28 7.48 -6.61
C PHE A 108 1.02 7.79 -5.81
N ILE A 109 0.89 9.00 -5.27
CA ILE A 109 -0.31 9.46 -4.56
C ILE A 109 -1.54 9.45 -5.48
N GLU A 110 -1.41 9.90 -6.72
CA GLU A 110 -2.52 9.90 -7.67
C GLU A 110 -2.97 8.48 -8.04
N ILE A 111 -2.02 7.57 -8.23
CA ILE A 111 -2.32 6.14 -8.45
C ILE A 111 -3.03 5.53 -7.23
N LEU A 112 -2.54 5.77 -6.02
CA LEU A 112 -3.19 5.29 -4.79
C LEU A 112 -4.61 5.83 -4.67
N LYS A 113 -4.83 7.11 -4.99
CA LYS A 113 -6.16 7.72 -4.98
C LYS A 113 -7.10 6.97 -5.92
N ARG A 114 -6.67 6.68 -7.15
CA ARG A 114 -7.46 5.89 -8.12
C ARG A 114 -7.77 4.48 -7.59
N ILE A 115 -6.81 3.79 -7.01
CA ILE A 115 -7.00 2.43 -6.45
C ILE A 115 -8.01 2.46 -5.28
N PHE A 116 -7.84 3.38 -4.33
CA PHE A 116 -8.69 3.46 -3.15
C PHE A 116 -10.12 3.91 -3.46
N HIS A 117 -10.32 4.71 -4.52
CA HIS A 117 -11.65 5.14 -4.97
C HIS A 117 -12.28 4.22 -6.02
N SER A 118 -11.61 3.12 -6.41
CA SER A 118 -12.19 2.13 -7.33
C SER A 118 -13.44 1.49 -6.72
N LYS A 119 -14.41 1.13 -7.57
CA LYS A 119 -15.66 0.53 -7.12
C LYS A 119 -15.38 -0.80 -6.43
N ARG A 120 -14.41 -1.56 -6.94
CA ARG A 120 -13.94 -2.81 -6.35
C ARG A 120 -13.43 -2.61 -4.92
N THR A 121 -12.54 -1.64 -4.68
CA THR A 121 -12.01 -1.38 -3.33
C THR A 121 -13.14 -1.01 -2.36
N VAL A 122 -14.03 -0.10 -2.76
CA VAL A 122 -15.17 0.32 -1.92
C VAL A 122 -16.07 -0.87 -1.59
N SER A 123 -16.38 -1.71 -2.57
CA SER A 123 -17.19 -2.92 -2.38
C SER A 123 -16.53 -3.91 -1.40
N ILE A 124 -15.22 -4.11 -1.49
CA ILE A 124 -14.47 -4.98 -0.56
C ILE A 124 -14.59 -4.44 0.87
N VAL A 125 -14.33 -3.15 1.07
CA VAL A 125 -14.41 -2.53 2.41
C VAL A 125 -15.83 -2.66 2.98
N GLN A 126 -16.86 -2.33 2.20
CA GLN A 126 -18.25 -2.45 2.62
C GLN A 126 -18.65 -3.88 2.97
N ALA A 127 -18.23 -4.87 2.16
CA ALA A 127 -18.51 -6.28 2.42
C ALA A 127 -17.85 -6.76 3.71
N ILE A 128 -16.63 -6.29 4.00
CA ILE A 128 -15.92 -6.62 5.25
C ILE A 128 -16.57 -5.94 6.46
N VAL A 129 -16.96 -4.66 6.34
CA VAL A 129 -17.70 -3.95 7.40
C VAL A 129 -18.99 -4.71 7.74
N ALA A 130 -19.80 -5.04 6.73
CA ALA A 130 -21.08 -5.72 6.92
C ALA A 130 -20.91 -7.07 7.64
N GLN A 131 -19.89 -7.86 7.25
CA GLN A 131 -19.56 -9.12 7.92
C GLN A 131 -19.08 -8.90 9.36
N SER A 132 -18.26 -7.88 9.60
CA SER A 132 -17.71 -7.57 10.92
C SER A 132 -18.76 -7.11 11.93
N THR A 133 -19.85 -6.50 11.46
CA THR A 133 -20.98 -6.04 12.29
C THR A 133 -22.08 -7.07 12.46
N ALA A 134 -22.05 -8.19 11.72
CA ALA A 134 -23.03 -9.27 11.83
C ALA A 134 -22.67 -10.31 12.91
N LEU A 135 -21.49 -10.18 13.52
CA LEU A 135 -20.95 -11.00 14.62
C LEU A 135 -21.15 -10.29 15.95
#